data_AF-A0A373FPJ6-F1
#
_entry.id   AF-A0A373FPJ6-F1
#
_cell.length_a   1.000
_cell.length_b   1.000
_cell.length_c   1.000
_cell.angle_alpha   90.00
_cell.angle_beta   90.00
_cell.angle_gamma   90.00
#
_symmetry.space_group_name_H-M   'P 1'
#
loop_
_entity.id
_entity.type
_entity.pdbx_description
1 polymer ?
#
loop_
_entity_poly.entity_id
_entity_poly.type
_entity_poly.pdbx_seq_one_letter_code
_entity_poly.pdbx_strand_id
1 'polypeptide(L)'
;MTALSCAMALALPLAHVQAQTAAEGSAKAQPDPKRSQSFIGLRDQLASAAQAKNWPEAERLARELLQRADQGGNPYEQLDASELLTVVLYRQQKYGDAVKLARTMLDAARAHPEDAIMGQTGALISRGLMAAVAAQDLAAIQYFQQALREDSRLYAGLWQWDDAKASLLYRAAQLRLPLRVGEGAGRWVLQHIEPAKDRDESVRLRYLYFGADEVRLTVDLDLRYRNRGEPQALKPIYDDATEADAPNFGLPFAGAQQKRFVRLDNDEERRRTQTWEWVAQRGRWSLDVRADFLPKSKAVAQAQLPQLFAAIDWPAAPDLPGTPADAMTAQQREDAQQLQWRPSADWPRVARLAAQAEKDAIFPNEIARLSTLQGIAAFKQGQWNAASQSLTRALQTWPYASLGRSEEELEENAQQFGAAMALREGRSADAARMMRLYLRDAGGLERRWVLGTEPDPAQASLRNQRTGQVLPLWAQGFYLQVPLDSQRMLYRDLATEDKLGLTMELKIPETEAAQEKLLRQAMEKQFRVNAGALKKQGFTPRPRADGKPLKGQQWVFEVKPQVEEGSKTAATQRMVFWIVDEGSRRSILRAGVATREQEQRAQQLADALGW
;
A
#
# COMPACT_ATOMS: atom_id res chain seq x y z
N MET A 1 4.64 8.51 9.88
CA MET A 1 4.40 9.50 8.83
C MET A 1 3.06 10.15 9.11
N THR A 2 3.13 11.23 9.87
CA THR A 2 2.04 11.84 10.62
C THR A 2 2.08 13.34 10.31
N ALA A 3 0.91 13.97 10.29
CA ALA A 3 0.67 15.40 10.07
C ALA A 3 0.59 15.87 8.61
N LEU A 4 -0.48 15.50 7.90
CA LEU A 4 -1.02 16.31 6.80
C LEU A 4 -2.51 16.00 6.59
N SER A 5 -3.36 16.36 7.56
CA SER A 5 -4.83 16.34 7.37
C SER A 5 -5.65 17.15 8.39
N CYS A 6 -5.03 18.03 9.20
CA CYS A 6 -5.77 18.75 10.26
C CYS A 6 -6.39 20.10 9.87
N ALA A 7 -6.22 20.64 8.66
CA ALA A 7 -6.66 22.03 8.39
C ALA A 7 -7.85 22.21 7.42
N MET A 8 -8.19 21.26 6.55
CA MET A 8 -9.12 21.53 5.45
C MET A 8 -10.62 21.41 5.79
N ALA A 9 -11.00 20.63 6.81
CA ALA A 9 -12.42 20.33 7.03
C ALA A 9 -13.22 21.48 7.68
N LEU A 10 -12.59 22.25 8.58
CA LEU A 10 -13.25 23.29 9.37
C LEU A 10 -13.06 24.72 8.83
N ALA A 11 -12.22 24.89 7.82
CA ALA A 11 -11.82 26.19 7.31
C ALA A 11 -11.88 26.23 5.78
N LEU A 12 -12.96 26.79 5.23
CA LEU A 12 -12.90 27.42 3.91
C LEU A 12 -12.96 28.95 4.01
N PRO A 13 -11.93 29.64 4.52
CA PRO A 13 -11.53 30.91 3.97
C PRO A 13 -10.37 30.69 2.97
N LEU A 14 -10.42 31.38 1.84
CA LEU A 14 -9.32 31.54 0.86
C LEU A 14 -8.11 32.32 1.44
N ALA A 15 -7.75 32.07 2.69
CA ALA A 15 -6.68 32.76 3.38
C ALA A 15 -5.47 31.85 3.49
N HIS A 16 -4.85 31.53 2.36
CA HIS A 16 -3.43 31.19 2.25
C HIS A 16 -2.90 31.83 0.95
N VAL A 17 -3.12 33.13 0.80
CA VAL A 17 -2.27 33.95 -0.07
C VAL A 17 -1.02 34.23 0.75
N GLN A 18 0.08 33.54 0.44
CA GLN A 18 1.39 33.95 0.92
C GLN A 18 1.66 35.35 0.38
N ALA A 19 1.62 36.34 1.27
CA ALA A 19 2.21 37.63 1.01
C ALA A 19 3.74 37.45 1.00
N GLN A 20 4.31 37.24 -0.18
CA GLN A 20 5.70 37.63 -0.39
C GLN A 20 5.73 39.15 -0.45
N THR A 21 6.09 39.75 0.69
CA THR A 21 6.55 41.12 0.77
C THR A 21 7.86 41.25 -0.01
N ALA A 22 7.78 41.80 -1.21
CA ALA A 22 8.84 42.65 -1.73
C ALA A 22 8.25 44.07 -1.80
N ALA A 23 8.53 44.85 -0.76
CA ALA A 23 8.39 46.28 -0.83
C ALA A 23 9.50 46.79 -1.75
N GLU A 24 9.13 47.24 -2.95
CA GLU A 24 9.88 48.25 -3.70
C GLU A 24 8.93 48.83 -4.76
N GLY A 25 8.85 50.16 -4.80
CA GLY A 25 7.81 50.88 -5.51
C GLY A 25 7.77 50.57 -7.01
N SER A 26 6.57 50.41 -7.56
CA SER A 26 6.32 50.55 -8.99
C SER A 26 4.85 50.82 -9.24
N ALA A 27 4.61 51.77 -10.14
CA ALA A 27 3.32 52.21 -10.63
C ALA A 27 2.41 51.05 -11.07
N LYS A 28 1.09 51.32 -11.15
CA LYS A 28 0.07 50.44 -11.76
C LYS A 28 0.56 49.87 -13.10
N ALA A 29 1.21 48.72 -13.07
CA ALA A 29 1.53 47.94 -14.26
C ALA A 29 0.30 47.09 -14.58
N GLN A 30 -0.24 47.28 -15.78
CA GLN A 30 -1.23 46.36 -16.33
C GLN A 30 -0.65 44.93 -16.32
N PRO A 31 -1.43 43.92 -15.90
CA PRO A 31 -0.94 42.55 -15.88
C PRO A 31 -0.57 42.10 -17.31
N ASP A 32 0.61 41.50 -17.45
CA ASP A 32 1.08 40.90 -18.70
C ASP A 32 0.02 39.93 -19.26
N PRO A 33 -0.47 40.11 -20.50
CA PRO A 33 -1.52 39.27 -21.09
C PRO A 33 -1.14 37.79 -21.18
N LYS A 34 0.17 37.45 -21.21
CA LYS A 34 0.62 36.04 -21.19
C LYS A 34 0.57 35.43 -19.79
N ARG A 35 0.80 36.23 -18.75
CA ARG A 35 0.75 35.78 -17.35
C ARG A 35 -0.68 35.62 -16.87
N SER A 36 -1.59 36.51 -17.28
CA SER A 36 -3.03 36.44 -16.98
C SER A 36 -3.73 35.25 -17.64
N GLN A 37 -3.15 34.68 -18.71
CA GLN A 37 -3.60 33.44 -19.34
C GLN A 37 -2.92 32.17 -18.76
N SER A 38 -1.98 32.27 -17.82
CA SER A 38 -1.38 31.09 -17.17
C SER A 38 -2.27 30.51 -16.08
N PHE A 39 -2.06 29.25 -15.67
CA PHE A 39 -2.77 28.63 -14.54
C PHE A 39 -2.70 29.50 -13.28
N ILE A 40 -1.49 29.99 -12.95
CA ILE A 40 -1.25 30.88 -11.81
C ILE A 40 -2.02 32.20 -11.96
N GLY A 41 -1.99 32.80 -13.15
CA GLY A 41 -2.68 34.06 -13.41
C GLY A 41 -4.21 33.96 -13.31
N LEU A 42 -4.79 32.85 -13.73
CA LEU A 42 -6.22 32.56 -13.53
C LEU A 42 -6.54 32.32 -12.05
N ARG A 43 -5.66 31.64 -11.32
CA ARG A 43 -5.80 31.43 -9.86
C ARG A 43 -5.78 32.74 -9.08
N ASP A 44 -4.91 33.68 -9.45
CA ASP A 44 -4.82 35.00 -8.81
C ASP A 44 -6.07 35.86 -9.10
N GLN A 45 -6.59 35.79 -10.32
CA GLN A 45 -7.85 36.45 -10.70
C GLN A 45 -9.04 35.88 -9.93
N LEU A 46 -9.11 34.54 -9.81
CA LEU A 46 -10.11 33.87 -9.00
C LEU A 46 -10.06 34.36 -7.55
N ALA A 47 -8.87 34.36 -6.94
CA ALA A 47 -8.69 34.82 -5.56
C ALA A 47 -9.16 36.28 -5.39
N SER A 48 -8.84 37.14 -6.36
CA SER A 48 -9.26 38.55 -6.37
C SER A 48 -10.79 38.68 -6.49
N ALA A 49 -11.43 37.93 -7.39
CA ALA A 49 -12.88 37.92 -7.56
C ALA A 49 -13.60 37.42 -6.29
N ALA A 50 -13.07 36.36 -5.67
CA ALA A 50 -13.61 35.82 -4.43
C ALA A 50 -13.44 36.77 -3.24
N GLN A 51 -12.29 37.46 -3.13
CA GLN A 51 -12.08 38.51 -2.12
C GLN A 51 -13.05 39.68 -2.30
N ALA A 52 -13.32 40.06 -3.55
CA ALA A 52 -14.32 41.06 -3.91
C ALA A 52 -15.78 40.56 -3.74
N LYS A 53 -15.98 39.29 -3.34
CA LYS A 53 -17.28 38.62 -3.23
C LYS A 53 -18.07 38.58 -4.56
N ASN A 54 -17.39 38.71 -5.69
CA ASN A 54 -17.97 38.53 -7.02
C ASN A 54 -18.02 37.03 -7.35
N TRP A 55 -18.95 36.32 -6.72
CA TRP A 55 -19.05 34.86 -6.81
C TRP A 55 -19.35 34.33 -8.22
N PRO A 56 -20.21 34.98 -9.05
CA PRO A 56 -20.42 34.53 -10.42
C PRO A 56 -19.13 34.57 -11.26
N GLU A 57 -18.33 35.62 -11.12
CA GLU A 57 -17.04 35.72 -11.84
C GLU A 57 -16.01 34.74 -11.28
N ALA A 58 -15.95 34.56 -9.96
CA ALA A 58 -15.11 33.53 -9.35
C ALA A 58 -15.50 32.13 -9.84
N GLU A 59 -16.79 31.85 -10.04
CA GLU A 59 -17.22 30.54 -10.58
C GLU A 59 -16.78 30.36 -12.03
N ARG A 60 -16.96 31.40 -12.86
CA ARG A 60 -16.53 31.38 -14.26
C ARG A 60 -15.02 31.10 -14.35
N LEU A 61 -14.21 31.83 -13.57
CA LEU A 61 -12.76 31.67 -13.50
C LEU A 61 -12.35 30.29 -12.96
N ALA A 62 -13.04 29.75 -11.94
CA ALA A 62 -12.76 28.41 -11.42
C ALA A 62 -13.03 27.30 -12.44
N ARG A 63 -14.13 27.41 -13.20
CA ARG A 63 -14.45 26.45 -14.27
C ARG A 63 -13.43 26.51 -15.40
N GLU A 64 -13.00 27.72 -15.79
CA GLU A 64 -11.95 27.94 -16.78
C GLU A 64 -10.60 27.36 -16.32
N LEU A 65 -10.25 27.55 -15.04
CA LEU A 65 -9.04 26.99 -14.44
C LEU A 65 -9.05 25.46 -14.48
N LEU A 66 -10.17 24.83 -14.11
CA LEU A 66 -10.31 23.37 -14.14
C LEU A 66 -10.24 22.81 -15.57
N GLN A 67 -10.92 23.44 -16.53
CA GLN A 67 -10.86 23.04 -17.93
C GLN A 67 -9.43 23.10 -18.48
N ARG A 68 -8.67 24.12 -18.07
CA ARG A 68 -7.28 24.26 -18.50
C ARG A 68 -6.35 23.23 -17.86
N ALA A 69 -6.55 22.92 -16.59
CA ALA A 69 -5.82 21.86 -15.90
C ALA A 69 -6.08 20.48 -16.51
N ASP A 70 -7.32 20.24 -16.97
CA ASP A 70 -7.70 19.04 -17.70
C ASP A 70 -6.93 18.91 -19.03
N GLN A 71 -6.89 19.99 -19.82
CA GLN A 71 -6.13 20.03 -21.08
C GLN A 71 -4.61 19.92 -20.91
N GLY A 72 -4.08 20.44 -19.80
CA GLY A 72 -2.64 20.38 -19.48
C GLY A 72 -2.16 19.02 -18.99
N GLY A 73 -3.08 18.13 -18.59
CA GLY A 73 -2.76 16.78 -18.10
C GLY A 73 -2.00 16.74 -16.77
N ASN A 74 -2.01 17.83 -15.98
CA ASN A 74 -1.34 17.87 -14.69
C ASN A 74 -2.35 17.54 -13.56
N PRO A 75 -2.29 16.35 -12.95
CA PRO A 75 -3.26 15.93 -11.93
C PRO A 75 -3.24 16.81 -10.68
N TYR A 76 -2.11 17.48 -10.37
CA TYR A 76 -2.01 18.39 -9.23
C TYR A 76 -2.79 19.68 -9.45
N GLU A 77 -2.68 20.24 -10.66
CA GLU A 77 -3.44 21.42 -11.07
C GLU A 77 -4.93 21.11 -11.15
N GLN A 78 -5.31 19.90 -11.60
CA GLN A 78 -6.70 19.47 -11.63
C GLN A 78 -7.29 19.37 -10.22
N LEU A 79 -6.53 18.79 -9.27
CA LEU A 79 -6.97 18.69 -7.89
C LEU A 79 -7.14 20.08 -7.23
N ASP A 80 -6.18 20.98 -7.41
CA ASP A 80 -6.23 22.38 -6.92
C ASP A 80 -7.42 23.15 -7.52
N ALA A 81 -7.59 23.09 -8.85
CA ALA A 81 -8.70 23.77 -9.53
C ALA A 81 -10.06 23.22 -9.10
N SER A 82 -10.19 21.90 -8.94
CA SER A 82 -11.43 21.27 -8.45
C SER A 82 -11.76 21.69 -7.01
N GLU A 83 -10.74 21.87 -6.16
CA GLU A 83 -10.90 22.35 -4.79
C GLU A 83 -11.45 23.77 -4.80
N LEU A 84 -10.80 24.67 -5.53
CA LEU A 84 -11.20 26.07 -5.65
C LEU A 84 -12.63 26.23 -6.18
N LEU A 85 -13.00 25.48 -7.21
CA LEU A 85 -14.38 25.46 -7.72
C LEU A 85 -15.37 24.99 -6.65
N THR A 86 -15.02 23.93 -5.90
CA THR A 86 -15.86 23.45 -4.78
C THR A 86 -16.10 24.55 -3.75
N VAL A 87 -15.07 25.30 -3.35
CA VAL A 87 -15.21 26.43 -2.42
C VAL A 87 -16.20 27.47 -2.93
N VAL A 88 -16.07 27.86 -4.19
CA VAL A 88 -16.93 28.88 -4.81
C VAL A 88 -18.39 28.40 -4.90
N LEU A 89 -18.61 27.12 -5.24
CA LEU A 89 -19.95 26.53 -5.29
C LEU A 89 -20.61 26.51 -3.91
N TYR A 90 -19.85 26.19 -2.85
CA TYR A 90 -20.35 26.21 -1.48
C TYR A 90 -20.77 27.61 -1.02
N ARG A 91 -19.98 28.63 -1.38
CA ARG A 91 -20.30 30.04 -1.06
C ARG A 91 -21.59 30.50 -1.73
N GLN A 92 -21.92 29.94 -2.88
CA GLN A 92 -23.16 30.20 -3.60
C GLN A 92 -24.29 29.21 -3.26
N GLN A 93 -24.08 28.30 -2.29
CA GLN A 93 -25.02 27.23 -1.93
C GLN A 93 -25.41 26.31 -3.10
N LYS A 94 -24.56 26.22 -4.14
CA LYS A 94 -24.75 25.34 -5.31
C LYS A 94 -24.26 23.92 -5.00
N TYR A 95 -24.80 23.31 -3.94
CA TYR A 95 -24.32 22.01 -3.44
C TYR A 95 -24.52 20.88 -4.45
N GLY A 96 -25.62 20.89 -5.23
CA GLY A 96 -25.84 19.91 -6.30
C GLY A 96 -24.79 19.95 -7.41
N ASP A 97 -24.24 21.12 -7.72
CA ASP A 97 -23.14 21.24 -8.70
C ASP A 97 -21.81 20.77 -8.10
N ALA A 98 -21.60 20.98 -6.80
CA ALA A 98 -20.43 20.46 -6.10
C ALA A 98 -20.46 18.92 -6.02
N VAL A 99 -21.65 18.31 -5.85
CA VAL A 99 -21.83 16.85 -5.95
C VAL A 99 -21.43 16.34 -7.33
N LYS A 100 -21.93 16.97 -8.41
CA LYS A 100 -21.58 16.58 -9.78
C LYS A 100 -20.09 16.68 -10.03
N LEU A 101 -19.46 17.78 -9.62
CA LEU A 101 -18.01 17.98 -9.75
C LEU A 101 -17.22 16.88 -9.04
N ALA A 102 -17.53 16.59 -7.77
CA ALA A 102 -16.83 15.56 -7.00
C ALA A 102 -17.00 14.16 -7.63
N ARG A 103 -18.19 13.85 -8.15
CA ARG A 103 -18.44 12.58 -8.85
C ARG A 103 -17.62 12.49 -10.14
N THR A 104 -17.66 13.50 -11.00
CA THR A 104 -16.88 13.51 -12.26
C THR A 104 -15.39 13.33 -11.99
N MET A 105 -14.85 14.05 -11.00
CA MET A 105 -13.43 13.92 -10.64
C MET A 105 -13.10 12.54 -10.07
N LEU A 106 -13.99 11.97 -9.25
CA LEU A 106 -13.78 10.64 -8.67
C LEU A 106 -13.82 9.55 -9.73
N ASP A 107 -14.78 9.61 -10.66
CA ASP A 107 -14.89 8.68 -11.77
C ASP A 107 -13.67 8.77 -12.70
N ALA A 108 -13.18 9.99 -12.97
CA ALA A 108 -11.95 10.19 -13.75
C ALA A 108 -10.71 9.59 -13.06
N ALA A 109 -10.53 9.85 -11.75
CA ALA A 109 -9.42 9.29 -10.97
C ALA A 109 -9.47 7.75 -10.90
N ARG A 110 -10.66 7.15 -10.94
CA ARG A 110 -10.84 5.69 -10.97
C ARG A 110 -10.57 5.09 -12.35
N ALA A 111 -10.82 5.84 -13.41
CA ALA A 111 -10.54 5.40 -14.78
C ALA A 111 -9.04 5.40 -15.11
N HIS A 112 -8.27 6.29 -14.47
CA HIS A 112 -6.83 6.46 -14.69
C HIS A 112 -6.05 6.43 -13.37
N PRO A 113 -6.00 5.27 -12.67
CA PRO A 113 -5.38 5.16 -11.35
C PRO A 113 -3.87 5.46 -11.34
N GLU A 114 -3.18 5.32 -12.47
CA GLU A 114 -1.78 5.67 -12.66
C GLU A 114 -1.48 7.17 -12.61
N ASP A 115 -2.47 8.00 -12.96
CA ASP A 115 -2.38 9.47 -12.95
C ASP A 115 -2.92 10.06 -11.63
N ALA A 116 -3.55 9.23 -10.79
CA ALA A 116 -4.13 9.66 -9.53
C ALA A 116 -3.05 10.02 -8.50
N ILE A 117 -3.22 11.16 -7.84
CA ILE A 117 -2.33 11.57 -6.75
C ILE A 117 -2.66 10.72 -5.51
N MET A 118 -1.63 10.36 -4.74
CA MET A 118 -1.80 9.66 -3.47
C MET A 118 -2.81 10.39 -2.57
N GLY A 119 -3.87 9.68 -2.14
CA GLY A 119 -4.92 10.23 -1.27
C GLY A 119 -5.98 11.08 -1.97
N GLN A 120 -5.90 11.28 -3.30
CA GLN A 120 -6.86 12.05 -4.07
C GLN A 120 -8.28 11.47 -3.99
N THR A 121 -8.43 10.15 -4.12
CA THR A 121 -9.73 9.46 -4.05
C THR A 121 -10.42 9.74 -2.71
N GLY A 122 -9.70 9.55 -1.60
CA GLY A 122 -10.20 9.87 -0.26
C GLY A 122 -10.63 11.34 -0.11
N ALA A 123 -9.85 12.28 -0.66
CA ALA A 123 -10.21 13.70 -0.66
C ALA A 123 -11.48 13.99 -1.48
N LEU A 124 -11.64 13.36 -2.65
CA LEU A 124 -12.82 13.52 -3.51
C LEU A 124 -14.07 12.88 -2.90
N ILE A 125 -13.94 11.69 -2.30
CA ILE A 125 -15.02 11.03 -1.55
C ILE A 125 -15.48 11.92 -0.40
N SER A 126 -14.53 12.44 0.37
CA SER A 126 -14.78 13.38 1.45
C SER A 126 -15.55 14.61 0.96
N ARG A 127 -15.08 15.30 -0.09
CA ARG A 127 -15.76 16.47 -0.68
C ARG A 127 -17.16 16.14 -1.21
N GLY A 128 -17.31 14.97 -1.84
CA GLY A 128 -18.57 14.46 -2.33
C GLY A 128 -19.60 14.23 -1.24
N LEU A 129 -19.21 13.54 -0.15
CA LEU A 129 -20.07 13.34 1.03
C LEU A 129 -20.50 14.68 1.64
N MET A 130 -19.57 15.62 1.78
CA MET A 130 -19.87 16.96 2.27
C MET A 130 -20.94 17.65 1.41
N ALA A 131 -20.77 17.60 0.08
CA ALA A 131 -21.67 18.28 -0.84
C ALA A 131 -23.04 17.61 -0.89
N ALA A 132 -23.06 16.27 -0.83
CA ALA A 132 -24.28 15.48 -0.86
C ALA A 132 -25.14 15.70 0.40
N VAL A 133 -24.51 15.76 1.58
CA VAL A 133 -25.21 16.11 2.83
C VAL A 133 -25.76 17.53 2.78
N ALA A 134 -24.96 18.49 2.32
CA ALA A 134 -25.41 19.88 2.18
C ALA A 134 -26.57 20.04 1.17
N ALA A 135 -26.56 19.24 0.09
CA ALA A 135 -27.63 19.17 -0.90
C ALA A 135 -28.85 18.35 -0.43
N GLN A 136 -28.76 17.65 0.70
CA GLN A 136 -29.72 16.65 1.16
C GLN A 136 -30.01 15.55 0.12
N ASP A 137 -29.00 15.21 -0.70
CA ASP A 137 -29.11 14.22 -1.76
C ASP A 137 -28.71 12.83 -1.24
N LEU A 138 -29.72 12.04 -0.86
CA LEU A 138 -29.51 10.70 -0.32
C LEU A 138 -28.83 9.76 -1.32
N ALA A 139 -29.13 9.88 -2.62
CA ALA A 139 -28.55 9.01 -3.64
C ALA A 139 -27.05 9.32 -3.83
N ALA A 140 -26.68 10.60 -3.78
CA ALA A 140 -25.28 11.00 -3.80
C ALA A 140 -24.54 10.56 -2.52
N ILE A 141 -25.17 10.66 -1.34
CA ILE A 141 -24.59 10.15 -0.08
C ILE A 141 -24.30 8.66 -0.20
N GLN A 142 -25.26 7.85 -0.67
CA GLN A 142 -25.07 6.41 -0.86
C GLN A 142 -23.94 6.10 -1.84
N TYR A 143 -23.84 6.85 -2.95
CA TYR A 143 -22.75 6.69 -3.90
C TYR A 143 -21.37 6.94 -3.27
N PHE A 144 -21.20 8.05 -2.53
CA PHE A 144 -19.91 8.33 -1.90
C PHE A 144 -19.64 7.45 -0.67
N GLN A 145 -20.67 6.94 0.02
CA GLN A 145 -20.52 5.93 1.07
C GLN A 145 -20.04 4.58 0.51
N GLN A 146 -20.55 4.17 -0.66
CA GLN A 146 -20.05 3.01 -1.38
C GLN A 146 -18.59 3.23 -1.83
N ALA A 147 -18.28 4.43 -2.33
CA ALA A 147 -16.90 4.78 -2.69
C ALA A 147 -15.95 4.77 -1.48
N LEU A 148 -16.40 5.26 -0.31
CA LEU A 148 -15.67 5.19 0.95
C LEU A 148 -15.39 3.73 1.34
N ARG A 149 -16.39 2.84 1.26
CA ARG A 149 -16.23 1.42 1.56
C ARG A 149 -15.13 0.77 0.70
N GLU A 150 -15.08 1.11 -0.59
CA GLU A 150 -14.08 0.59 -1.53
C GLU A 150 -12.69 1.15 -1.24
N ASP A 151 -12.58 2.45 -1.00
CA ASP A 151 -11.31 3.16 -0.72
C ASP A 151 -10.70 2.73 0.62
N SER A 152 -11.53 2.52 1.65
CA SER A 152 -11.09 2.13 2.99
C SER A 152 -10.56 0.69 3.09
N ARG A 153 -10.73 -0.13 2.05
CA ARG A 153 -10.26 -1.54 2.01
C ARG A 153 -10.57 -2.29 3.32
N LEU A 154 -11.85 -2.38 3.65
CA LEU A 154 -12.27 -3.03 4.88
C LEU A 154 -12.18 -4.56 4.77
N TYR A 155 -11.31 -5.19 5.58
CA TYR A 155 -11.21 -6.65 5.62
C TYR A 155 -12.50 -7.27 6.16
N ALA A 156 -13.18 -8.08 5.35
CA ALA A 156 -14.49 -8.65 5.67
C ALA A 156 -14.50 -9.57 6.91
N GLY A 157 -13.33 -10.09 7.32
CA GLY A 157 -13.21 -10.84 8.58
C GLY A 157 -13.44 -9.98 9.82
N LEU A 158 -13.09 -8.69 9.76
CA LEU A 158 -13.21 -7.72 10.86
C LEU A 158 -14.38 -6.76 10.71
N TRP A 159 -14.77 -6.47 9.48
CA TRP A 159 -15.73 -5.42 9.18
C TRP A 159 -16.98 -5.98 8.51
N GLN A 160 -18.13 -5.49 8.93
CA GLN A 160 -19.40 -5.78 8.28
C GLN A 160 -20.15 -4.48 8.02
N TRP A 161 -20.33 -4.19 6.73
CA TRP A 161 -21.10 -3.06 6.24
C TRP A 161 -22.55 -3.48 6.01
N ASP A 162 -23.51 -2.75 6.57
CA ASP A 162 -24.95 -3.00 6.45
C ASP A 162 -25.63 -1.77 5.83
N ASP A 163 -25.91 -1.85 4.52
CA ASP A 163 -26.55 -0.77 3.77
C ASP A 163 -27.99 -0.53 4.20
N ALA A 164 -28.72 -1.59 4.61
CA ALA A 164 -30.11 -1.50 5.01
C ALA A 164 -30.27 -0.75 6.33
N LYS A 165 -29.35 -1.00 7.28
CA LYS A 165 -29.31 -0.29 8.58
C LYS A 165 -28.46 0.97 8.56
N ALA A 166 -27.81 1.26 7.43
CA ALA A 166 -26.80 2.31 7.30
C ALA A 166 -25.79 2.26 8.47
N SER A 167 -25.19 1.09 8.71
CA SER A 167 -24.30 0.86 9.84
C SER A 167 -23.06 0.06 9.47
N LEU A 168 -22.01 0.21 10.27
CA LEU A 168 -20.74 -0.48 10.15
C LEU A 168 -20.42 -1.18 11.48
N LEU A 169 -20.16 -2.48 11.44
CA LEU A 169 -19.74 -3.26 12.61
C LEU A 169 -18.25 -3.57 12.52
N TYR A 170 -17.50 -3.17 13.54
CA TYR A 170 -16.14 -3.63 13.80
C TYR A 170 -16.20 -4.80 14.80
N ARG A 171 -16.00 -6.02 14.28
CA ARG A 171 -16.23 -7.27 15.00
C ARG A 171 -15.28 -7.48 16.18
N ALA A 172 -14.01 -7.11 16.04
CA ALA A 172 -13.01 -7.35 17.09
C ALA A 172 -13.37 -6.66 18.42
N ALA A 173 -13.89 -5.43 18.36
CA ALA A 173 -14.33 -4.70 19.55
C ALA A 173 -15.85 -4.72 19.76
N GLN A 174 -16.60 -5.44 18.93
CA GLN A 174 -18.07 -5.39 18.86
C GLN A 174 -18.64 -3.97 18.78
N LEU A 175 -17.93 -3.06 18.12
CA LEU A 175 -18.32 -1.65 18.00
C LEU A 175 -19.19 -1.47 16.75
N ARG A 176 -20.41 -0.95 16.92
CA ARG A 176 -21.31 -0.60 15.81
C ARG A 176 -21.40 0.91 15.66
N LEU A 177 -21.18 1.36 14.43
CA LEU A 177 -21.03 2.74 14.03
C LEU A 177 -22.12 3.10 13.02
N PRO A 178 -22.83 4.22 13.18
CA PRO A 178 -23.77 4.68 12.17
C PRO A 178 -23.00 5.24 10.95
N LEU A 179 -23.45 4.96 9.74
CA LEU A 179 -22.92 5.63 8.54
C LEU A 179 -23.46 7.07 8.42
N ARG A 180 -24.65 7.30 8.97
CA ARG A 180 -25.31 8.60 9.07
C ARG A 180 -26.20 8.70 10.31
N VAL A 181 -26.34 9.90 10.87
CA VAL A 181 -27.25 10.17 12.02
C VAL A 181 -28.08 11.43 11.75
N GLY A 182 -29.36 11.37 12.13
CA GLY A 182 -30.36 12.42 11.92
C GLY A 182 -31.41 12.05 10.87
N GLU A 183 -32.45 12.88 10.73
CA GLU A 183 -33.55 12.66 9.78
C GLU A 183 -33.13 12.88 8.32
N GLY A 184 -33.83 12.22 7.39
CA GLY A 184 -33.61 12.35 5.95
C GLY A 184 -32.21 11.89 5.52
N ALA A 185 -31.45 12.81 4.94
CA ALA A 185 -30.07 12.59 4.50
C ALA A 185 -29.07 12.37 5.66
N GLY A 186 -29.47 12.68 6.91
CA GLY A 186 -28.57 12.71 8.07
C GLY A 186 -27.70 13.96 8.08
N ARG A 187 -27.41 14.50 9.27
CA ARG A 187 -26.52 15.67 9.43
C ARG A 187 -25.12 15.28 9.86
N TRP A 188 -24.99 14.13 10.51
CA TRP A 188 -23.71 13.47 10.71
C TRP A 188 -23.50 12.43 9.62
N VAL A 189 -22.30 12.39 9.05
CA VAL A 189 -21.90 11.38 8.08
C VAL A 189 -20.51 10.84 8.42
N LEU A 190 -20.33 9.53 8.32
CA LEU A 190 -19.01 8.90 8.38
C LEU A 190 -18.26 9.26 7.09
N GLN A 191 -17.15 9.99 7.24
CA GLN A 191 -16.39 10.58 6.14
C GLN A 191 -15.09 9.82 5.85
N HIS A 192 -14.50 9.18 6.85
CA HIS A 192 -13.21 8.51 6.72
C HIS A 192 -13.14 7.28 7.62
N ILE A 193 -12.47 6.24 7.14
CA ILE A 193 -12.17 5.01 7.88
C ILE A 193 -10.73 4.59 7.53
N GLU A 194 -9.89 4.50 8.55
CA GLU A 194 -8.58 3.87 8.54
C GLU A 194 -8.68 2.60 9.41
N PRO A 195 -8.78 1.39 8.81
CA PRO A 195 -8.89 0.17 9.58
C PRO A 195 -7.54 -0.22 10.21
N ALA A 196 -7.57 -0.84 11.39
CA ALA A 196 -6.40 -1.47 11.98
C ALA A 196 -5.98 -2.69 11.14
N LYS A 197 -4.73 -2.73 10.70
CA LYS A 197 -4.15 -3.84 9.91
C LYS A 197 -3.43 -4.84 10.80
N ASP A 198 -2.98 -4.37 11.96
CA ASP A 198 -2.37 -5.16 13.03
C ASP A 198 -3.04 -4.87 14.39
N ARG A 199 -2.73 -5.69 15.38
CA ARG A 199 -3.37 -5.70 16.71
C ARG A 199 -3.06 -4.47 17.55
N ASP A 200 -1.88 -3.90 17.39
CA ASP A 200 -1.42 -2.71 18.10
C ASP A 200 -1.67 -1.41 17.32
N GLU A 201 -2.17 -1.51 16.09
CA GLU A 201 -2.66 -0.38 15.32
C GLU A 201 -4.05 0.05 15.79
N SER A 202 -4.35 1.34 15.60
CA SER A 202 -5.68 1.88 15.88
C SER A 202 -6.58 1.86 14.65
N VAL A 203 -7.87 1.66 14.90
CA VAL A 203 -8.93 2.02 13.96
C VAL A 203 -9.17 3.51 14.12
N ARG A 204 -9.07 4.28 13.02
CA ARG A 204 -9.42 5.70 13.01
C ARG A 204 -10.64 5.97 12.16
N LEU A 205 -11.57 6.75 12.69
CA LEU A 205 -12.82 7.11 12.04
C LEU A 205 -13.03 8.61 12.16
N ARG A 206 -13.59 9.22 11.12
CA ARG A 206 -13.99 10.63 11.15
C ARG A 206 -15.45 10.80 10.79
N TYR A 207 -16.18 11.45 11.68
CA TYR A 207 -17.50 11.97 11.41
C TYR A 207 -17.45 13.46 11.14
N LEU A 208 -18.35 13.91 10.28
CA LEU A 208 -18.54 15.31 9.98
C LEU A 208 -20.01 15.67 10.15
N TYR A 209 -20.25 16.77 10.87
CA TYR A 209 -21.56 17.38 11.00
C TYR A 209 -21.71 18.56 10.06
N PHE A 210 -22.83 18.62 9.36
CA PHE A 210 -23.27 19.80 8.61
C PHE A 210 -24.55 20.39 9.21
N GLY A 211 -24.40 21.58 9.79
CA GLY A 211 -25.51 22.41 10.24
C GLY A 211 -25.93 23.45 9.20
N ALA A 212 -27.02 24.15 9.49
CA ALA A 212 -27.32 25.42 8.82
C ALA A 212 -26.17 26.43 9.04
N ASP A 213 -26.01 27.38 8.13
CA ASP A 213 -25.06 28.51 8.25
C ASP A 213 -23.57 28.13 8.36
N GLU A 214 -23.10 27.17 7.55
CA GLU A 214 -21.69 26.73 7.49
C GLU A 214 -21.15 26.17 8.82
N VAL A 215 -22.01 25.79 9.77
CA VAL A 215 -21.58 25.13 11.01
C VAL A 215 -21.05 23.74 10.68
N ARG A 216 -19.75 23.54 10.95
CA ARG A 216 -19.06 22.28 10.80
C ARG A 216 -18.50 21.83 12.14
N LEU A 217 -18.74 20.58 12.49
CA LEU A 217 -18.11 19.89 13.61
C LEU A 217 -17.41 18.66 13.06
N THR A 218 -16.17 18.42 13.45
CA THR A 218 -15.46 17.18 13.12
C THR A 218 -15.36 16.34 14.37
N VAL A 219 -15.60 15.03 14.26
CA VAL A 219 -15.38 14.08 15.37
C VAL A 219 -14.47 12.96 14.88
N ASP A 220 -13.28 12.87 15.46
CA ASP A 220 -12.33 11.79 15.25
C ASP A 220 -12.46 10.75 16.37
N LEU A 221 -12.52 9.48 16.01
CA LEU A 221 -12.50 8.35 16.94
C LEU A 221 -11.26 7.51 16.65
N ASP A 222 -10.46 7.23 17.67
CA ASP A 222 -9.30 6.33 17.62
C ASP A 222 -9.53 5.18 18.62
N LEU A 223 -9.81 3.99 18.09
CA LEU A 223 -10.03 2.78 18.88
C LEU A 223 -8.82 1.87 18.75
N ARG A 224 -8.24 1.46 19.88
CA ARG A 224 -7.06 0.58 19.90
C ARG A 224 -7.20 -0.54 20.93
N TYR A 225 -6.60 -1.69 20.61
CA TYR A 225 -6.44 -2.79 21.55
C TYR A 225 -5.04 -2.74 22.17
N ARG A 226 -4.96 -2.81 23.50
CA ARG A 226 -3.69 -2.78 24.22
C ARG A 226 -3.26 -4.18 24.58
N ASN A 227 -2.20 -4.61 23.91
CA ASN A 227 -1.71 -5.98 23.99
C ASN A 227 -0.84 -6.25 25.24
N ARG A 228 -0.23 -5.21 25.81
CA ARG A 228 0.68 -5.31 26.98
C ARG A 228 0.44 -4.16 27.98
N GLY A 229 0.60 -4.46 29.27
CA GLY A 229 0.63 -3.47 30.36
C GLY A 229 -0.64 -3.41 31.22
N GLU A 230 -0.49 -2.82 32.41
CA GLU A 230 -1.59 -2.49 33.31
C GLU A 230 -2.53 -1.44 32.69
N PRO A 231 -3.80 -1.33 33.16
CA PRO A 231 -4.69 -0.23 32.78
C PRO A 231 -3.98 1.10 33.00
N GLN A 232 -3.76 1.86 31.93
CA GLN A 232 -3.11 3.16 32.05
C GLN A 232 -4.12 4.16 32.59
N ALA A 233 -3.64 5.11 33.39
CA ALA A 233 -4.44 6.27 33.75
C ALA A 233 -5.01 6.93 32.47
N LEU A 234 -6.30 7.23 32.48
CA LEU A 234 -6.97 8.00 31.43
C LEU A 234 -6.34 9.40 31.42
N LYS A 235 -5.57 9.70 30.39
CA LYS A 235 -4.87 10.97 30.18
C LYS A 235 -5.45 11.67 28.96
N PRO A 236 -5.38 13.00 28.88
CA PRO A 236 -5.78 13.72 27.68
C PRO A 236 -4.93 13.31 26.48
N ILE A 237 -5.46 13.55 25.28
CA ILE A 237 -4.74 13.32 24.01
C ILE A 237 -3.63 14.36 23.86
N TYR A 238 -3.87 15.58 24.35
CA TYR A 238 -2.91 16.68 24.34
C TYR A 238 -2.52 17.09 25.76
N ASP A 239 -1.23 17.34 25.97
CA ASP A 239 -0.67 17.65 27.29
C ASP A 239 -1.22 18.98 27.90
N ASP A 240 -1.71 19.89 27.06
CA ASP A 240 -2.30 21.18 27.45
C ASP A 240 -3.83 21.13 27.64
N ALA A 241 -4.49 19.99 27.41
CA ALA A 241 -5.91 19.84 27.64
C ALA A 241 -6.23 19.68 29.14
N THR A 242 -7.37 20.23 29.57
CA THR A 242 -7.77 20.27 30.98
C THR A 242 -9.17 19.68 31.20
N GLU A 243 -9.41 19.10 32.39
CA GLU A 243 -10.76 18.67 32.79
C GLU A 243 -11.65 19.88 33.17
N ALA A 244 -11.06 21.03 33.49
CA ALA A 244 -11.78 22.26 33.79
C ALA A 244 -12.56 22.74 32.56
N ASP A 245 -13.86 23.01 32.70
CA ASP A 245 -14.77 23.40 31.60
C ASP A 245 -14.99 22.35 30.50
N ALA A 246 -14.63 21.08 30.75
CA ALA A 246 -14.98 19.97 29.89
C ALA A 246 -16.52 19.84 29.73
N PRO A 247 -17.01 19.26 28.60
CA PRO A 247 -18.44 19.12 28.37
C PRO A 247 -19.14 18.31 29.47
N ASN A 248 -20.33 18.75 29.86
CA ASN A 248 -21.10 18.14 30.96
C ASN A 248 -21.74 16.78 30.58
N PHE A 249 -21.63 16.33 29.34
CA PHE A 249 -22.06 15.02 28.88
C PHE A 249 -20.86 14.09 28.60
N GLY A 250 -21.06 12.79 28.77
CA GLY A 250 -20.07 11.74 28.50
C GLY A 250 -20.46 10.86 27.31
N LEU A 251 -19.59 9.90 27.00
CA LEU A 251 -19.90 8.82 26.08
C LEU A 251 -20.92 7.86 26.72
N PRO A 252 -21.97 7.43 26.01
CA PRO A 252 -23.05 6.61 26.55
C PRO A 252 -22.70 5.11 26.61
N PHE A 253 -21.45 4.77 26.90
CA PHE A 253 -20.96 3.39 26.93
C PHE A 253 -20.99 2.85 28.36
N ALA A 254 -22.07 2.15 28.71
CA ALA A 254 -22.25 1.59 30.04
C ALA A 254 -21.09 0.66 30.44
N GLY A 255 -20.50 0.88 31.61
CA GLY A 255 -19.38 0.08 32.12
C GLY A 255 -18.00 0.39 31.52
N ALA A 256 -17.87 1.42 30.67
CA ALA A 256 -16.57 1.98 30.30
C ALA A 256 -16.14 3.04 31.31
N GLN A 257 -14.87 3.01 31.72
CA GLN A 257 -14.26 4.12 32.45
C GLN A 257 -14.00 5.25 31.45
N GLN A 258 -14.25 6.51 31.81
CA GLN A 258 -14.00 7.63 30.90
C GLN A 258 -13.60 8.90 31.63
N LYS A 259 -12.80 9.73 30.95
CA LYS A 259 -12.49 11.10 31.32
C LYS A 259 -12.76 12.05 30.16
N ARG A 260 -12.87 13.34 30.48
CA ARG A 260 -13.23 14.38 29.53
C ARG A 260 -12.28 15.55 29.67
N PHE A 261 -11.86 16.10 28.55
CA PHE A 261 -10.95 17.23 28.53
C PHE A 261 -11.42 18.28 27.52
N VAL A 262 -10.93 19.49 27.68
CA VAL A 262 -11.09 20.60 26.75
C VAL A 262 -9.75 21.24 26.49
N ARG A 263 -9.55 21.62 25.23
CA ARG A 263 -8.41 22.40 24.78
C ARG A 263 -8.90 23.57 23.93
N LEU A 264 -8.23 24.71 24.10
CA LEU A 264 -8.41 25.89 23.27
C LEU A 264 -7.15 26.05 22.42
N ASP A 265 -7.27 25.73 21.15
CA ASP A 265 -6.19 25.92 20.20
C ASP A 265 -6.14 27.38 19.77
N ASN A 266 -5.10 28.08 20.21
CA ASN A 266 -4.76 29.42 19.77
C ASN A 266 -3.59 29.33 18.78
N ASP A 267 -3.88 29.02 17.52
CA ASP A 267 -2.86 29.10 16.48
C ASP A 267 -2.61 30.58 16.14
N GLU A 268 -1.35 31.05 16.27
CA GLU A 268 -0.96 32.47 16.19
C GLU A 268 -1.34 33.10 14.85
N GLU A 269 -1.49 32.30 13.78
CA GLU A 269 -1.76 32.84 12.46
C GLU A 269 -3.23 32.80 12.02
N ARG A 270 -4.10 31.84 12.38
CA ARG A 270 -5.36 31.70 11.61
C ARG A 270 -6.71 31.28 12.21
N ARG A 271 -6.91 30.98 13.51
CA ARG A 271 -8.23 31.04 14.24
C ARG A 271 -8.20 30.27 15.55
N ARG A 272 -8.98 30.73 16.54
CA ARG A 272 -9.28 29.97 17.76
C ARG A 272 -10.20 28.79 17.43
N THR A 273 -9.74 27.56 17.62
CA THR A 273 -10.57 26.34 17.62
C THR A 273 -10.74 25.82 19.04
N GLN A 274 -11.89 25.23 19.32
CA GLN A 274 -12.15 24.54 20.58
C GLN A 274 -12.24 23.05 20.32
N THR A 275 -11.53 22.29 21.15
CA THR A 275 -11.43 20.83 21.07
C THR A 275 -11.99 20.23 22.34
N TRP A 276 -12.94 19.31 22.22
CA TRP A 276 -13.41 18.48 23.33
C TRP A 276 -12.94 17.05 23.14
N GLU A 277 -12.50 16.44 24.23
CA GLU A 277 -11.93 15.10 24.23
C GLU A 277 -12.69 14.21 25.20
N TRP A 278 -12.90 12.95 24.81
CA TRP A 278 -13.31 11.86 25.68
C TRP A 278 -12.31 10.74 25.54
N VAL A 279 -11.75 10.28 26.65
CA VAL A 279 -10.85 9.14 26.67
C VAL A 279 -11.53 8.05 27.49
N ALA A 280 -11.93 6.97 26.82
CA ALA A 280 -12.66 5.86 27.41
C ALA A 280 -11.86 4.56 27.35
N GLN A 281 -12.03 3.73 28.37
CA GLN A 281 -11.42 2.41 28.45
C GLN A 281 -12.45 1.37 28.86
N ARG A 282 -12.38 0.22 28.18
CA ARG A 282 -13.18 -0.96 28.49
C ARG A 282 -12.33 -2.22 28.36
N GLY A 283 -11.90 -2.76 29.50
CA GLY A 283 -10.89 -3.82 29.52
C GLY A 283 -9.58 -3.31 28.90
N ARG A 284 -9.08 -4.03 27.88
CA ARG A 284 -7.87 -3.67 27.13
C ARG A 284 -8.12 -2.76 25.92
N TRP A 285 -9.37 -2.44 25.64
CA TRP A 285 -9.71 -1.49 24.58
C TRP A 285 -9.71 -0.07 25.11
N SER A 286 -9.06 0.84 24.39
CA SER A 286 -9.19 2.29 24.63
C SER A 286 -9.77 2.97 23.40
N LEU A 287 -10.69 3.89 23.64
CA LEU A 287 -11.36 4.71 22.65
C LEU A 287 -11.11 6.18 23.00
N ASP A 288 -10.38 6.86 22.13
CA ASP A 288 -10.16 8.30 22.20
C ASP A 288 -11.12 8.96 21.20
N VAL A 289 -11.90 9.93 21.68
CA VAL A 289 -12.84 10.70 20.86
C VAL A 289 -12.47 12.16 20.95
N ARG A 290 -12.27 12.81 19.79
CA ARG A 290 -11.93 14.22 19.68
C ARG A 290 -12.99 14.92 18.85
N ALA A 291 -13.56 16.01 19.36
CA ALA A 291 -14.48 16.86 18.63
C ALA A 291 -13.89 18.26 18.45
N ASP A 292 -13.69 18.68 17.21
CA ASP A 292 -13.15 20.00 16.85
C ASP A 292 -14.24 20.90 16.26
N PHE A 293 -14.30 22.14 16.75
CA PHE A 293 -15.25 23.14 16.26
C PHE A 293 -14.80 24.57 16.54
N LEU A 294 -15.42 25.54 15.86
CA LEU A 294 -15.21 26.96 16.15
C LEU A 294 -15.94 27.33 17.45
N PRO A 295 -15.38 28.19 18.33
CA PRO A 295 -16.02 28.58 19.59
C PRO A 295 -17.46 29.07 19.46
N LYS A 296 -17.79 29.78 18.37
CA LYS A 296 -19.16 30.22 18.05
C LYS A 296 -20.17 29.07 17.86
N SER A 297 -19.68 27.88 17.53
CA SER A 297 -20.49 26.67 17.29
C SER A 297 -20.68 25.83 18.56
N LYS A 298 -20.20 26.28 19.73
CA LYS A 298 -20.26 25.52 20.99
C LYS A 298 -21.68 25.03 21.34
N ALA A 299 -22.69 25.90 21.22
CA ALA A 299 -24.08 25.50 21.51
C ALA A 299 -24.58 24.38 20.57
N VAL A 300 -24.19 24.43 19.29
CA VAL A 300 -24.50 23.36 18.33
C VAL A 300 -23.77 22.08 18.69
N ALA A 301 -22.49 22.16 19.08
CA ALA A 301 -21.72 21.01 19.55
C ALA A 301 -22.37 20.35 20.77
N GLN A 302 -22.84 21.14 21.75
CA GLN A 302 -23.56 20.63 22.93
C GLN A 302 -24.84 19.88 22.56
N ALA A 303 -25.56 20.33 21.53
CA ALA A 303 -26.81 19.71 21.11
C ALA A 303 -26.60 18.47 20.23
N GLN A 304 -25.58 18.47 19.38
CA GLN A 304 -25.43 17.49 18.30
C GLN A 304 -24.50 16.32 18.63
N LEU A 305 -23.46 16.54 19.44
CA LEU A 305 -22.54 15.47 19.84
C LEU A 305 -23.23 14.35 20.63
N PRO A 306 -24.15 14.63 21.59
CA PRO A 306 -24.89 13.57 22.28
C PRO A 306 -25.72 12.70 21.31
N GLN A 307 -26.26 13.29 20.23
CA GLN A 307 -27.04 12.53 19.24
C GLN A 307 -26.15 11.56 18.46
N LEU A 308 -24.96 12.00 18.04
CA LEU A 308 -23.97 11.11 17.40
C LEU A 308 -23.56 9.98 18.36
N PHE A 309 -23.19 10.33 19.60
CA PHE A 309 -22.70 9.36 20.56
C PHE A 309 -23.76 8.32 20.95
N ALA A 310 -25.02 8.73 21.06
CA ALA A 310 -26.13 7.81 21.34
C ALA A 310 -26.42 6.83 20.19
N ALA A 311 -26.03 7.18 18.95
CA ALA A 311 -26.17 6.31 17.79
C ALA A 311 -24.99 5.33 17.63
N ILE A 312 -23.88 5.55 18.35
CA ILE A 312 -22.76 4.61 18.42
C ILE A 312 -23.07 3.58 19.50
N ASP A 313 -23.02 2.30 19.12
CA ASP A 313 -23.31 1.20 20.02
C ASP A 313 -22.03 0.40 20.29
N TRP A 314 -21.57 0.47 21.54
CA TRP A 314 -20.46 -0.31 22.05
C TRP A 314 -20.94 -1.15 23.24
N PRO A 315 -21.64 -2.28 23.00
CA PRO A 315 -22.32 -3.02 24.05
C PRO A 315 -21.35 -3.89 24.87
N ALA A 316 -20.30 -4.41 24.23
CA ALA A 316 -19.23 -5.18 24.86
C ALA A 316 -17.88 -4.87 24.19
N ALA A 317 -16.78 -5.24 24.85
CA ALA A 317 -15.43 -5.15 24.31
C ALA A 317 -14.67 -6.41 24.75
N PRO A 318 -14.72 -7.50 23.96
CA PRO A 318 -14.11 -8.77 24.36
C PRO A 318 -12.60 -8.63 24.46
N ASP A 319 -12.00 -9.33 25.43
CA ASP A 319 -10.55 -9.48 25.43
C ASP A 319 -10.16 -10.31 24.21
N LEU A 320 -9.16 -9.85 23.45
CA LEU A 320 -8.68 -10.62 22.32
C LEU A 320 -7.75 -11.72 22.87
N PRO A 321 -7.71 -12.91 22.23
CA PRO A 321 -6.67 -13.90 22.51
C PRO A 321 -5.31 -13.22 22.51
N GLY A 322 -4.38 -13.69 23.36
CA GLY A 322 -3.01 -13.18 23.37
C GLY A 322 -2.40 -13.22 21.96
N THR A 323 -1.29 -12.50 21.74
CA THR A 323 -0.65 -12.62 20.42
C THR A 323 -0.32 -14.08 20.12
N PRO A 324 -0.24 -14.44 18.82
CA PRO A 324 0.49 -15.62 18.38
C PRO A 324 1.83 -15.83 19.12
N ALA A 325 2.52 -14.74 19.46
CA ALA A 325 3.78 -14.75 20.19
C ALA A 325 3.63 -15.00 21.71
N ASP A 326 2.49 -14.71 22.31
CA ASP A 326 2.19 -14.96 23.73
C ASP A 326 1.81 -16.43 23.98
N ALA A 327 1.19 -17.09 23.00
CA ALA A 327 1.00 -18.54 22.98
C ALA A 327 2.34 -19.31 22.74
N MET A 328 3.33 -18.62 22.17
CA MET A 328 4.66 -19.17 21.92
C MET A 328 5.58 -19.04 23.15
N THR A 329 6.28 -20.13 23.48
CA THR A 329 7.35 -20.12 24.46
C THR A 329 8.47 -19.14 24.06
N ALA A 330 9.26 -18.67 25.01
CA ALA A 330 10.39 -17.77 24.73
C ALA A 330 11.34 -18.37 23.67
N GLN A 331 11.58 -19.69 23.72
CA GLN A 331 12.34 -20.42 22.70
C GLN A 331 11.66 -20.42 21.34
N GLN A 332 10.33 -20.58 21.26
CA GLN A 332 9.61 -20.53 19.99
C GLN A 332 9.62 -19.13 19.36
N ARG A 333 9.59 -18.07 20.18
CA ARG A 333 9.73 -16.68 19.74
C ARG A 333 11.14 -16.38 19.23
N GLU A 334 12.15 -16.79 19.98
CA GLU A 334 13.54 -16.63 19.60
C GLU A 334 13.85 -17.43 18.33
N ASP A 335 13.35 -18.67 18.23
CA ASP A 335 13.48 -19.48 17.02
C ASP A 335 12.71 -18.86 15.83
N ALA A 336 11.51 -18.30 16.03
CA ALA A 336 10.76 -17.61 14.98
C ALA A 336 11.44 -16.31 14.49
N GLN A 337 12.18 -15.63 15.37
CA GLN A 337 13.01 -14.47 15.02
C GLN A 337 14.34 -14.86 14.38
N GLN A 338 14.96 -15.96 14.81
CA GLN A 338 16.17 -16.55 14.23
C GLN A 338 15.91 -17.26 12.90
N LEU A 339 14.66 -17.67 12.64
CA LEU A 339 14.16 -18.23 11.38
C LEU A 339 14.02 -17.18 10.28
N GLN A 340 14.72 -16.03 10.34
CA GLN A 340 14.92 -15.10 9.21
C GLN A 340 15.01 -15.91 7.92
N TRP A 341 13.94 -15.88 7.14
CA TRP A 341 13.42 -16.86 6.19
C TRP A 341 14.46 -17.54 5.29
N ARG A 342 15.36 -18.33 5.89
CA ARG A 342 16.47 -18.93 5.18
C ARG A 342 16.04 -20.26 4.57
N PRO A 343 16.48 -20.55 3.34
CA PRO A 343 16.25 -21.79 2.60
C PRO A 343 16.49 -23.14 3.31
N SER A 344 17.09 -23.16 4.50
CA SER A 344 17.37 -24.36 5.29
C SER A 344 16.45 -24.52 6.53
N ALA A 345 15.39 -23.73 6.63
CA ALA A 345 14.44 -23.78 7.74
C ALA A 345 13.63 -25.09 7.77
N ASP A 346 13.42 -25.63 8.97
CA ASP A 346 12.53 -26.76 9.27
C ASP A 346 11.07 -26.36 8.98
N TRP A 347 10.67 -26.45 7.70
CA TRP A 347 9.31 -26.14 7.23
C TRP A 347 8.21 -26.92 7.98
N PRO A 348 8.38 -28.22 8.32
CA PRO A 348 7.43 -28.92 9.19
C PRO A 348 7.22 -28.25 10.55
N ARG A 349 8.30 -27.76 11.19
CA ARG A 349 8.20 -27.01 12.45
C ARG A 349 7.51 -25.65 12.24
N VAL A 350 7.86 -24.92 11.18
CA VAL A 350 7.22 -23.64 10.83
C VAL A 350 5.71 -23.82 10.64
N ALA A 351 5.28 -24.82 9.87
CA ALA A 351 3.87 -25.13 9.66
C ALA A 351 3.13 -25.38 10.99
N ARG A 352 3.74 -26.17 11.87
CA ARG A 352 3.13 -26.53 13.16
C ARG A 352 2.95 -25.31 14.06
N LEU A 353 3.97 -24.46 14.14
CA LEU A 353 3.91 -23.20 14.89
C LEU A 353 2.90 -22.23 14.28
N ALA A 354 2.86 -22.11 12.95
CA ALA A 354 1.91 -21.24 12.28
C ALA A 354 0.45 -21.70 12.49
N ALA A 355 0.18 -23.00 12.43
CA ALA A 355 -1.14 -23.58 12.71
C ALA A 355 -1.58 -23.45 14.18
N GLN A 356 -0.63 -23.44 15.12
CA GLN A 356 -0.94 -23.14 16.53
C GLN A 356 -1.33 -21.67 16.70
N ALA A 357 -0.54 -20.77 16.13
CA ALA A 357 -0.75 -19.32 16.16
C ALA A 357 -2.01 -18.85 15.44
N GLU A 358 -2.43 -19.54 14.37
CA GLU A 358 -3.57 -19.13 13.54
C GLU A 358 -4.88 -19.04 14.32
N LYS A 359 -5.05 -19.85 15.37
CA LYS A 359 -6.25 -19.86 16.22
C LYS A 359 -6.52 -18.52 16.91
N ASP A 360 -5.45 -17.78 17.16
CA ASP A 360 -5.48 -16.50 17.87
C ASP A 360 -5.36 -15.30 16.91
N ALA A 361 -5.20 -15.57 15.60
CA ALA A 361 -5.04 -14.56 14.57
C ALA A 361 -6.40 -13.93 14.21
N ILE A 362 -6.47 -12.61 14.35
CA ILE A 362 -7.69 -11.82 14.16
C ILE A 362 -7.46 -10.75 13.10
N PHE A 363 -6.25 -10.19 13.04
CA PHE A 363 -5.93 -9.06 12.16
C PHE A 363 -5.39 -9.51 10.81
N PRO A 364 -5.59 -8.72 9.73
CA PRO A 364 -5.14 -9.07 8.39
C PRO A 364 -3.65 -9.41 8.32
N ASN A 365 -2.78 -8.67 9.02
CA ASN A 365 -1.35 -8.92 9.01
C ASN A 365 -1.00 -10.31 9.60
N GLU A 366 -1.60 -10.64 10.75
CA GLU A 366 -1.45 -11.94 11.40
C GLU A 366 -1.90 -13.08 10.48
N ILE A 367 -3.09 -12.95 9.88
CA ILE A 367 -3.70 -13.96 9.03
C ILE A 367 -2.88 -14.15 7.74
N ALA A 368 -2.50 -13.06 7.07
CA ALA A 368 -1.74 -13.11 5.81
C ALA A 368 -0.37 -13.76 6.01
N ARG A 369 0.35 -13.34 7.06
CA ARG A 369 1.63 -13.94 7.45
C ARG A 369 1.48 -15.43 7.71
N LEU A 370 0.64 -15.84 8.66
CA LEU A 370 0.52 -17.25 9.06
C LEU A 370 0.07 -18.15 7.90
N SER A 371 -0.87 -17.67 7.09
CA SER A 371 -1.35 -18.39 5.91
C SER A 371 -0.24 -18.57 4.86
N THR A 372 0.62 -17.55 4.66
CA THR A 372 1.77 -17.64 3.76
C THR A 372 2.73 -18.75 4.21
N LEU A 373 3.02 -18.80 5.50
CA LEU A 373 3.96 -19.78 6.07
C LEU A 373 3.46 -21.21 5.97
N GLN A 374 2.19 -21.42 6.32
CA GLN A 374 1.54 -22.72 6.14
C GLN A 374 1.55 -23.13 4.67
N GLY A 375 1.23 -22.19 3.77
CA GLY A 375 1.18 -22.42 2.34
C GLY A 375 2.53 -22.85 1.75
N ILE A 376 3.60 -22.13 2.08
CA ILE A 376 4.96 -22.49 1.64
C ILE A 376 5.38 -23.82 2.26
N ALA A 377 5.15 -24.03 3.56
CA ALA A 377 5.52 -25.28 4.19
C ALA A 377 4.81 -26.50 3.60
N ALA A 378 3.51 -26.37 3.29
CA ALA A 378 2.72 -27.39 2.60
C ALA A 378 3.24 -27.63 1.18
N PHE A 379 3.59 -26.57 0.44
CA PHE A 379 4.20 -26.67 -0.89
C PHE A 379 5.50 -27.48 -0.83
N LYS A 380 6.39 -27.16 0.11
CA LYS A 380 7.67 -27.86 0.32
C LYS A 380 7.51 -29.32 0.71
N GLN A 381 6.41 -29.68 1.36
CA GLN A 381 6.07 -31.06 1.73
C GLN A 381 5.28 -31.80 0.64
N GLY A 382 5.00 -31.17 -0.50
CA GLY A 382 4.18 -31.75 -1.57
C GLY A 382 2.69 -31.88 -1.22
N GLN A 383 2.21 -31.15 -0.21
CA GLN A 383 0.80 -31.13 0.21
C GLN A 383 0.01 -30.10 -0.59
N TRP A 384 -0.24 -30.40 -1.86
CA TRP A 384 -0.74 -29.43 -2.84
C TRP A 384 -2.08 -28.77 -2.48
N ASN A 385 -3.05 -29.54 -1.96
CA ASN A 385 -4.35 -28.97 -1.58
C ASN A 385 -4.23 -27.98 -0.41
N ALA A 386 -3.44 -28.33 0.61
CA ALA A 386 -3.18 -27.45 1.74
C ALA A 386 -2.41 -26.20 1.32
N ALA A 387 -1.40 -26.36 0.44
CA ALA A 387 -0.65 -25.24 -0.13
C ALA A 387 -1.57 -24.28 -0.89
N SER A 388 -2.44 -24.80 -1.77
CA SER A 388 -3.41 -24.01 -2.53
C SER A 388 -4.34 -23.22 -1.62
N GLN A 389 -4.94 -23.88 -0.62
CA GLN A 389 -5.87 -23.25 0.31
C GLN A 389 -5.21 -22.13 1.13
N SER A 390 -4.06 -22.40 1.74
CA SER A 390 -3.36 -21.44 2.59
C SER A 390 -2.78 -20.27 1.78
N LEU A 391 -2.17 -20.52 0.60
CA LEU A 391 -1.67 -19.45 -0.26
C LEU A 391 -2.80 -18.58 -0.84
N THR A 392 -3.94 -19.19 -1.20
CA THR A 392 -5.12 -18.42 -1.63
C THR A 392 -5.61 -17.50 -0.53
N ARG A 393 -5.73 -18.00 0.71
CA ARG A 393 -6.11 -17.19 1.86
C ARG A 393 -5.11 -16.06 2.13
N ALA A 394 -3.81 -16.34 2.02
CA ALA A 394 -2.76 -15.34 2.17
C ALA A 394 -2.91 -14.21 1.13
N LEU A 395 -2.99 -14.56 -0.15
CA LEU A 395 -3.11 -13.61 -1.27
C LEU A 395 -4.40 -12.78 -1.22
N GLN A 396 -5.49 -13.34 -0.68
CA GLN A 396 -6.73 -12.61 -0.45
C GLN A 396 -6.64 -11.64 0.75
N THR A 397 -5.68 -11.84 1.65
CA THR A 397 -5.55 -11.06 2.89
C THR A 397 -4.47 -9.98 2.81
N TRP A 398 -3.37 -10.22 2.09
CA TRP A 398 -2.27 -9.26 1.89
C TRP A 398 -2.69 -7.84 1.47
N PRO A 399 -3.70 -7.63 0.61
CA PRO A 399 -4.17 -6.28 0.25
C PRO A 399 -4.70 -5.44 1.42
N TYR A 400 -4.96 -6.07 2.57
CA TYR A 400 -5.47 -5.47 3.80
C TYR A 400 -4.43 -5.41 4.93
N ALA A 401 -3.23 -5.95 4.71
CA ALA A 401 -2.15 -5.97 5.70
C ALA A 401 -1.26 -4.72 5.61
N SER A 402 -0.43 -4.53 6.63
CA SER A 402 0.61 -3.48 6.65
C SER A 402 1.90 -4.04 6.08
N LEU A 403 2.54 -3.31 5.17
CA LEU A 403 3.80 -3.74 4.55
C LEU A 403 4.97 -3.09 5.28
N GLY A 404 5.47 -3.78 6.31
CA GLY A 404 6.84 -3.59 6.80
C GLY A 404 7.83 -4.42 5.97
N ARG A 405 9.14 -4.22 6.14
CA ARG A 405 10.18 -4.92 5.36
C ARG A 405 10.02 -6.46 5.38
N SER A 406 9.70 -7.05 6.54
CA SER A 406 9.50 -8.50 6.66
C SER A 406 8.21 -9.00 6.00
N GLU A 407 7.19 -8.16 5.99
CA GLU A 407 5.88 -8.43 5.42
C GLU A 407 5.92 -8.33 3.89
N GLU A 408 6.68 -7.39 3.33
CA GLU A 408 6.96 -7.28 1.89
C GLU A 408 7.57 -8.59 1.36
N GLU A 409 8.62 -9.12 1.99
CA GLU A 409 9.24 -10.39 1.59
C GLU A 409 8.25 -11.57 1.65
N LEU A 410 7.32 -11.57 2.60
CA LEU A 410 6.32 -12.62 2.73
C LEU A 410 5.21 -12.49 1.68
N GLU A 411 4.76 -11.28 1.36
CA GLU A 411 3.83 -11.05 0.26
C GLU A 411 4.44 -11.49 -1.07
N GLU A 412 5.69 -11.10 -1.35
CA GLU A 412 6.42 -11.52 -2.54
C GLU A 412 6.51 -13.06 -2.64
N ASN A 413 6.83 -13.73 -1.53
CA ASN A 413 6.84 -15.19 -1.48
C ASN A 413 5.42 -15.76 -1.73
N ALA A 414 4.38 -15.19 -1.12
CA ALA A 414 3.00 -15.63 -1.35
C ALA A 414 2.62 -15.52 -2.83
N GLN A 415 3.04 -14.45 -3.52
CA GLN A 415 2.80 -14.26 -4.96
C GLN A 415 3.55 -15.29 -5.81
N GLN A 416 4.83 -15.57 -5.52
CA GLN A 416 5.61 -16.56 -6.27
C GLN A 416 5.12 -18.00 -6.07
N PHE A 417 4.94 -18.42 -4.81
CA PHE A 417 4.44 -19.76 -4.50
C PHE A 417 2.98 -19.92 -4.94
N GLY A 418 2.17 -18.85 -4.86
CA GLY A 418 0.82 -18.81 -5.41
C GLY A 418 0.78 -18.97 -6.92
N ALA A 419 1.70 -18.32 -7.65
CA ALA A 419 1.84 -18.50 -9.09
C ALA A 419 2.22 -19.94 -9.45
N ALA A 420 3.12 -20.55 -8.68
CA ALA A 420 3.48 -21.95 -8.87
C ALA A 420 2.31 -22.92 -8.67
N MET A 421 1.49 -22.67 -7.64
CA MET A 421 0.25 -23.43 -7.42
C MET A 421 -0.76 -23.22 -8.55
N ALA A 422 -0.94 -21.98 -9.00
CA ALA A 422 -1.83 -21.67 -10.11
C ALA A 422 -1.40 -22.38 -11.40
N LEU A 423 -0.11 -22.44 -11.73
CA LEU A 423 0.40 -23.20 -12.88
C LEU A 423 0.12 -24.69 -12.75
N ARG A 424 0.34 -25.25 -11.55
CA ARG A 424 0.06 -26.66 -11.27
C ARG A 424 -1.42 -27.01 -11.47
N GLU A 425 -2.30 -26.07 -11.17
CA GLU A 425 -3.76 -26.21 -11.32
C GLU A 425 -4.28 -25.83 -12.73
N GLY A 426 -3.39 -25.49 -13.66
CA GLY A 426 -3.76 -25.09 -15.02
C GLY A 426 -4.30 -23.65 -15.13
N ARG A 427 -4.16 -22.84 -14.08
CA ARG A 427 -4.59 -21.43 -14.02
C ARG A 427 -3.46 -20.48 -14.44
N SER A 428 -2.90 -20.68 -15.63
CA SER A 428 -1.74 -19.90 -16.11
C SER A 428 -1.97 -18.39 -16.16
N ALA A 429 -3.21 -17.94 -16.40
CA ALA A 429 -3.58 -16.52 -16.37
C ALA A 429 -3.41 -15.90 -14.98
N ASP A 430 -3.80 -16.63 -13.92
CA ASP A 430 -3.61 -16.18 -12.55
C ASP A 430 -2.13 -16.16 -12.17
N ALA A 431 -1.36 -17.18 -12.57
CA ALA A 431 0.07 -17.22 -12.35
C ALA A 431 0.80 -16.04 -13.00
N ALA A 432 0.47 -15.75 -14.26
CA ALA A 432 0.98 -14.59 -14.97
C ALA A 432 0.63 -13.30 -14.22
N ARG A 433 -0.63 -13.12 -13.79
CA ARG A 433 -1.06 -11.94 -13.02
C ARG A 433 -0.27 -11.78 -11.72
N MET A 434 -0.07 -12.85 -10.95
CA MET A 434 0.69 -12.80 -9.70
C MET A 434 2.17 -12.44 -9.92
N MET A 435 2.83 -13.07 -10.90
CA MET A 435 4.22 -12.75 -11.24
C MET A 435 4.38 -11.31 -11.76
N ARG A 436 3.36 -10.78 -12.45
CA ARG A 436 3.34 -9.38 -12.91
C ARG A 436 3.27 -8.40 -11.75
N LEU A 437 2.41 -8.68 -10.76
CA LEU A 437 2.31 -7.85 -9.55
C LEU A 437 3.65 -7.87 -8.79
N TYR A 438 4.19 -9.06 -8.55
CA TYR A 438 5.49 -9.26 -7.91
C TYR A 438 6.61 -8.42 -8.54
N LEU A 439 6.80 -8.53 -9.87
CA LEU A 439 7.88 -7.83 -10.55
C LEU A 439 7.68 -6.32 -10.64
N ARG A 440 6.42 -5.85 -10.65
CA ARG A 440 6.09 -4.42 -10.63
C ARG A 440 6.42 -3.80 -9.28
N ASP A 441 5.98 -4.45 -8.20
CA ASP A 441 6.05 -3.88 -6.85
C ASP A 441 7.49 -3.88 -6.31
N ALA A 442 8.31 -4.83 -6.75
CA ALA A 442 9.71 -4.94 -6.33
C ALA A 442 10.69 -3.89 -6.91
N GLY A 443 10.23 -2.96 -7.76
CA GLY A 443 10.98 -1.74 -8.12
C GLY A 443 12.25 -1.91 -8.97
N GLY A 444 12.59 -3.13 -9.43
CA GLY A 444 13.83 -3.42 -10.17
C GLY A 444 13.73 -3.37 -11.71
N LEU A 445 12.52 -3.29 -12.26
CA LEU A 445 12.32 -3.22 -13.71
C LEU A 445 12.54 -1.80 -14.24
N GLU A 446 13.71 -1.53 -14.81
CA GLU A 446 13.90 -0.33 -15.64
C GLU A 446 12.85 -0.28 -16.77
N ARG A 447 12.46 0.93 -17.22
CA ARG A 447 11.48 1.18 -18.29
C ARG A 447 11.69 0.38 -19.59
N ARG A 448 12.87 -0.22 -19.77
CA ARG A 448 13.20 -1.03 -20.95
C ARG A 448 12.67 -2.47 -20.90
N TRP A 449 12.34 -2.98 -19.72
CA TRP A 449 11.71 -4.28 -19.58
C TRP A 449 10.22 -4.09 -19.43
N VAL A 450 9.47 -4.59 -20.41
CA VAL A 450 8.01 -4.56 -20.39
C VAL A 450 7.49 -5.97 -20.37
N LEU A 451 6.30 -6.14 -19.80
CA LEU A 451 5.61 -7.41 -19.85
C LEU A 451 5.27 -7.74 -21.30
N GLY A 452 5.50 -9.00 -21.68
CA GLY A 452 5.09 -9.50 -22.98
C GLY A 452 3.57 -9.48 -23.13
N THR A 453 3.11 -9.28 -24.37
CA THR A 453 1.70 -9.26 -24.76
C THR A 453 1.28 -10.60 -25.37
N GLU A 454 1.89 -11.71 -24.95
CA GLU A 454 1.58 -13.02 -25.50
C GLU A 454 0.10 -13.37 -25.28
N PRO A 455 -0.60 -13.91 -26.30
CA PRO A 455 -2.00 -14.33 -26.17
C PRO A 455 -2.17 -15.49 -25.19
N ASP A 456 -1.15 -16.34 -25.05
CA ASP A 456 -1.13 -17.49 -24.17
C ASP A 456 -0.47 -17.13 -22.82
N PRO A 457 -1.23 -17.09 -21.71
CA PRO A 457 -0.67 -16.78 -20.41
C PRO A 457 0.35 -17.83 -19.91
N ALA A 458 0.35 -19.05 -20.46
CA ALA A 458 1.37 -20.05 -20.14
C ALA A 458 2.78 -19.66 -20.65
N GLN A 459 2.86 -18.70 -21.57
CA GLN A 459 4.10 -18.18 -22.15
C GLN A 459 4.44 -16.77 -21.64
N ALA A 460 3.87 -16.36 -20.50
CA ALA A 460 4.09 -15.03 -19.97
C ALA A 460 5.60 -14.75 -19.81
N SER A 461 6.00 -13.57 -20.30
CA SER A 461 7.41 -13.21 -20.39
C SER A 461 7.65 -11.74 -20.03
N LEU A 462 8.92 -11.38 -19.80
CA LEU A 462 9.41 -10.02 -19.95
C LEU A 462 10.09 -9.85 -21.30
N ARG A 463 9.80 -8.74 -21.97
CA ARG A 463 10.42 -8.33 -23.22
C ARG A 463 11.28 -7.08 -22.99
N ASN A 464 12.53 -7.14 -23.40
CA ASN A 464 13.40 -5.98 -23.51
C ASN A 464 13.01 -5.20 -24.76
N GLN A 465 12.50 -3.98 -24.60
CA GLN A 465 12.09 -3.13 -25.74
C GLN A 465 13.25 -2.72 -26.63
N ARG A 466 14.48 -2.66 -26.10
CA ARG A 466 15.65 -2.22 -26.85
C ARG A 466 16.22 -3.34 -27.71
N THR A 467 16.26 -4.57 -27.18
CA THR A 467 16.97 -5.69 -27.81
C THR A 467 16.06 -6.81 -28.27
N GLY A 468 14.76 -6.70 -28.00
CA GLY A 468 13.77 -7.74 -28.33
C GLY A 468 13.91 -9.01 -27.50
N GLN A 469 14.77 -9.02 -26.47
CA GLN A 469 15.02 -10.20 -25.65
C GLN A 469 13.81 -10.58 -24.83
N VAL A 470 13.51 -11.88 -24.79
CA VAL A 470 12.34 -12.43 -24.09
C VAL A 470 12.81 -13.35 -22.98
N LEU A 471 12.36 -13.08 -21.75
CA LEU A 471 12.63 -13.88 -20.57
C LEU A 471 11.33 -14.47 -20.05
N PRO A 472 11.18 -15.80 -19.98
CA PRO A 472 9.97 -16.38 -19.41
C PRO A 472 9.86 -16.03 -17.93
N LEU A 473 8.66 -15.74 -17.44
CA LEU A 473 8.43 -15.48 -16.02
C LEU A 473 8.69 -16.73 -15.16
N TRP A 474 8.55 -17.91 -15.76
CA TRP A 474 8.90 -19.20 -15.17
C TRP A 474 9.36 -20.19 -16.24
N ALA A 475 10.26 -21.10 -15.88
CA ALA A 475 10.66 -22.22 -16.74
C ALA A 475 11.23 -23.36 -15.88
N GLN A 476 10.80 -24.60 -16.15
CA GLN A 476 11.33 -25.81 -15.50
C GLN A 476 11.29 -25.79 -13.95
N GLY A 477 10.33 -25.07 -13.36
CA GLY A 477 10.20 -24.89 -11.90
C GLY A 477 11.03 -23.73 -11.32
N PHE A 478 11.78 -23.02 -12.16
CA PHE A 478 12.41 -21.76 -11.80
C PHE A 478 11.49 -20.59 -12.09
N TYR A 479 11.49 -19.60 -11.19
CA TYR A 479 10.68 -18.39 -11.28
C TYR A 479 11.60 -17.18 -11.31
N LEU A 480 11.32 -16.26 -12.22
CA LEU A 480 12.07 -15.02 -12.34
C LEU A 480 11.88 -14.19 -11.07
N GLN A 481 12.99 -13.73 -10.49
CA GLN A 481 13.03 -12.87 -9.32
C GLN A 481 13.17 -11.40 -9.75
N VAL A 482 13.09 -10.49 -8.77
CA VAL A 482 13.43 -9.07 -8.97
C VAL A 482 14.76 -8.93 -9.70
N PRO A 483 14.82 -8.22 -10.83
CA PRO A 483 16.08 -7.91 -11.50
C PRO A 483 17.00 -7.11 -10.58
N LEU A 484 18.29 -7.46 -10.55
CA LEU A 484 19.30 -6.68 -9.83
C LEU A 484 19.60 -5.38 -10.55
N ASP A 485 19.63 -5.49 -11.87
CA ASP A 485 19.55 -4.38 -12.77
C ASP A 485 19.01 -4.90 -14.09
N SER A 486 19.18 -4.08 -15.08
CA SER A 486 18.56 -4.20 -16.36
C SER A 486 19.31 -5.17 -17.31
N GLN A 487 20.48 -5.67 -16.90
CA GLN A 487 21.24 -6.76 -17.54
C GLN A 487 21.36 -8.00 -16.63
N ARG A 488 21.18 -7.86 -15.32
CA ARG A 488 21.36 -8.91 -14.32
C ARG A 488 20.02 -9.35 -13.74
N MET A 489 19.60 -10.54 -14.16
CA MET A 489 18.40 -11.24 -13.75
C MET A 489 18.73 -12.38 -12.78
N LEU A 490 17.73 -12.83 -12.05
CA LEU A 490 17.85 -13.96 -11.14
C LEU A 490 16.65 -14.89 -11.29
N TYR A 491 16.89 -16.19 -11.34
CA TYR A 491 15.86 -17.22 -11.27
C TYR A 491 16.00 -18.00 -9.96
N ARG A 492 14.88 -18.40 -9.37
CA ARG A 492 14.83 -19.19 -8.13
C ARG A 492 14.00 -20.45 -8.36
N ASP A 493 14.57 -21.61 -8.02
CA ASP A 493 13.79 -22.84 -7.90
C ASP A 493 12.99 -22.79 -6.60
N LEU A 494 11.66 -22.77 -6.68
CA LEU A 494 10.81 -22.68 -5.48
C LEU A 494 10.72 -24.00 -4.70
N ALA A 495 11.17 -25.13 -5.24
CA ALA A 495 11.27 -26.38 -4.49
C ALA A 495 12.58 -26.43 -3.71
N THR A 496 13.72 -26.16 -4.37
CA THR A 496 15.06 -26.31 -3.76
C THR A 496 15.64 -25.03 -3.18
N GLU A 497 15.05 -23.86 -3.50
CA GLU A 497 15.58 -22.52 -3.20
C GLU A 497 16.87 -22.14 -3.94
N ASP A 498 17.30 -22.97 -4.89
CA ASP A 498 18.50 -22.70 -5.68
C ASP A 498 18.30 -21.45 -6.53
N LYS A 499 19.33 -20.58 -6.53
CA LYS A 499 19.32 -19.29 -7.20
C LYS A 499 20.31 -19.28 -8.36
N LEU A 500 19.82 -19.00 -9.56
CA LEU A 500 20.61 -18.93 -10.79
C LEU A 500 20.67 -17.49 -11.29
N GLY A 501 21.88 -16.98 -11.51
CA GLY A 501 22.09 -15.62 -12.01
C GLY A 501 22.17 -15.62 -13.52
N LEU A 502 21.42 -14.74 -14.18
CA LEU A 502 21.48 -14.55 -15.63
C LEU A 502 21.98 -13.14 -15.93
N THR A 503 23.12 -13.02 -16.58
CA THR A 503 23.67 -11.73 -17.03
C THR A 503 23.62 -11.68 -18.55
N MET A 504 22.97 -10.67 -19.10
CA MET A 504 22.78 -10.55 -20.55
C MET A 504 23.50 -9.33 -21.12
N GLU A 505 23.75 -9.38 -22.43
CA GLU A 505 24.36 -8.28 -23.18
C GLU A 505 25.74 -7.85 -22.66
N LEU A 506 26.49 -8.78 -22.07
CA LEU A 506 27.78 -8.51 -21.46
C LEU A 506 28.85 -8.34 -22.54
N LYS A 507 29.55 -7.20 -22.51
CA LYS A 507 30.77 -7.01 -23.30
C LYS A 507 31.93 -7.67 -22.57
N ILE A 508 32.17 -8.96 -22.85
CA ILE A 508 33.37 -9.65 -22.37
C ILE A 508 34.40 -9.80 -23.49
N PRO A 509 35.70 -9.93 -23.14
CA PRO A 509 36.77 -10.15 -24.11
C PRO A 509 36.46 -11.30 -25.08
N GLU A 510 36.92 -11.20 -26.32
CA GLU A 510 36.70 -12.26 -27.33
C GLU A 510 37.56 -13.50 -27.07
N THR A 511 38.72 -13.34 -26.43
CA THR A 511 39.64 -14.46 -26.18
C THR A 511 39.23 -15.25 -24.95
N GLU A 512 39.22 -16.59 -25.08
CA GLU A 512 38.86 -17.48 -23.98
C GLU A 512 39.74 -17.25 -22.74
N ALA A 513 41.04 -17.00 -22.91
CA ALA A 513 41.96 -16.75 -21.79
C ALA A 513 41.58 -15.50 -20.98
N ALA A 514 41.13 -14.43 -21.66
CA ALA A 514 40.69 -13.22 -20.98
C ALA A 514 39.30 -13.38 -20.34
N GLN A 515 38.41 -14.18 -20.95
CA GLN A 515 37.13 -14.55 -20.34
C GLN A 515 37.34 -15.39 -19.07
N GLU A 516 38.23 -16.38 -19.11
CA GLU A 516 38.57 -17.20 -17.95
C GLU A 516 39.12 -16.37 -16.80
N LYS A 517 40.06 -15.46 -17.10
CA LYS A 517 40.58 -14.52 -16.10
C LYS A 517 39.46 -13.68 -15.46
N LEU A 518 38.52 -13.18 -16.26
CA LEU A 518 37.40 -12.38 -15.78
C LEU A 518 36.45 -13.19 -14.89
N LEU A 519 36.10 -14.42 -15.29
CA LEU A 519 35.23 -15.29 -14.50
C LEU A 519 35.89 -15.74 -13.20
N ARG A 520 37.19 -16.08 -13.22
CA ARG A 520 37.98 -16.37 -12.01
C ARG A 520 38.01 -15.19 -11.06
N GLN A 521 38.26 -13.99 -11.57
CA GLN A 521 38.23 -12.77 -10.77
C GLN A 521 36.83 -12.49 -10.19
N ALA A 522 35.76 -12.74 -10.94
CA ALA A 522 34.39 -12.60 -10.42
C ALA A 522 34.09 -13.63 -9.31
N MET A 523 34.54 -14.88 -9.48
CA MET A 523 34.43 -15.93 -8.45
C MET A 523 35.11 -15.54 -7.14
N GLU A 524 36.34 -15.05 -7.22
CA GLU A 524 37.10 -14.63 -6.04
C GLU A 524 36.51 -13.37 -5.39
N LYS A 525 36.22 -12.33 -6.17
CA LYS A 525 35.83 -11.02 -5.62
C LYS A 525 34.36 -10.94 -5.23
N GLN A 526 33.47 -11.53 -6.02
CA GLN A 526 32.02 -11.41 -5.83
C GLN A 526 31.44 -12.61 -5.09
N PHE A 527 31.89 -13.82 -5.40
CA PHE A 527 31.34 -15.05 -4.81
C PHE A 527 32.17 -15.61 -3.66
N ARG A 528 33.33 -15.01 -3.37
CA ARG A 528 34.24 -15.40 -2.28
C ARG A 528 34.64 -16.87 -2.34
N VAL A 529 34.86 -17.38 -3.56
CA VAL A 529 35.34 -18.74 -3.82
C VAL A 529 36.61 -18.73 -4.66
N ASN A 530 37.55 -19.62 -4.32
CA ASN A 530 38.77 -19.86 -5.08
C ASN A 530 38.47 -20.81 -6.23
N ALA A 531 38.77 -20.39 -7.46
CA ALA A 531 38.53 -21.17 -8.66
C ALA A 531 39.69 -22.15 -8.94
N GLY A 532 39.38 -23.44 -8.96
CA GLY A 532 40.29 -24.54 -9.26
C GLY A 532 40.28 -24.94 -10.73
N ALA A 533 40.23 -26.24 -10.99
CA ALA A 533 40.25 -26.82 -12.33
C ALA A 533 39.03 -26.37 -13.16
N LEU A 534 39.24 -26.16 -14.46
CA LEU A 534 38.20 -25.79 -15.42
C LEU A 534 37.97 -26.92 -16.43
N LYS A 535 36.71 -27.31 -16.60
CA LYS A 535 36.25 -28.21 -17.66
C LYS A 535 35.34 -27.45 -18.63
N LYS A 536 35.66 -27.51 -19.93
CA LYS A 536 34.87 -26.89 -21.01
C LYS A 536 34.10 -27.93 -21.79
N GLN A 537 32.85 -27.64 -22.13
CA GLN A 537 31.95 -28.50 -22.91
C GLN A 537 31.18 -27.64 -23.93
N GLY A 538 30.76 -28.24 -25.04
CA GLY A 538 29.87 -27.56 -25.99
C GLY A 538 28.47 -27.41 -25.42
N PHE A 539 27.81 -26.29 -25.70
CA PHE A 539 26.42 -26.05 -25.33
C PHE A 539 25.65 -25.62 -26.58
N THR A 540 24.47 -26.20 -26.80
CA THR A 540 23.61 -25.88 -27.94
C THR A 540 22.46 -24.99 -27.46
N PRO A 541 22.61 -23.65 -27.52
CA PRO A 541 21.56 -22.74 -27.07
C PRO A 541 20.33 -22.84 -27.96
N ARG A 542 19.14 -22.80 -27.36
CA ARG A 542 17.89 -22.68 -28.10
C ARG A 542 17.78 -21.27 -28.68
N PRO A 543 17.76 -21.09 -30.02
CA PRO A 543 17.59 -19.78 -30.61
C PRO A 543 16.16 -19.28 -30.40
N ARG A 544 15.99 -17.95 -30.39
CA ARG A 544 14.67 -17.30 -30.47
C ARG A 544 13.98 -17.64 -31.80
N ALA A 545 12.65 -17.45 -31.84
CA ALA A 545 11.83 -17.75 -33.03
C ALA A 545 12.28 -16.98 -34.29
N ASP A 546 12.96 -15.84 -34.12
CA ASP A 546 13.53 -14.96 -35.13
C ASP A 546 15.08 -14.88 -35.08
N GLY A 547 15.72 -15.76 -34.30
CA GLY A 547 17.13 -15.68 -33.96
C GLY A 547 18.08 -16.30 -34.99
N LYS A 548 19.28 -15.72 -35.11
CA LYS A 548 20.40 -16.34 -35.83
C LYS A 548 20.91 -17.57 -35.06
N PRO A 549 21.62 -18.51 -35.72
CA PRO A 549 22.31 -19.59 -35.02
C PRO A 549 23.29 -19.03 -34.00
N LEU A 550 23.17 -19.48 -32.75
CA LEU A 550 24.01 -19.05 -31.63
C LEU A 550 25.06 -20.12 -31.31
N LYS A 551 26.21 -19.69 -30.81
CA LYS A 551 27.26 -20.59 -30.32
C LYS A 551 27.28 -20.55 -28.79
N GLY A 552 27.20 -21.71 -28.15
CA GLY A 552 27.25 -21.83 -26.70
C GLY A 552 28.46 -22.64 -26.22
N GLN A 553 28.95 -22.29 -25.05
CA GLN A 553 29.90 -23.11 -24.29
C GLN A 553 29.43 -23.25 -22.84
N GLN A 554 29.70 -24.39 -22.24
CA GLN A 554 29.49 -24.63 -20.81
C GLN A 554 30.85 -24.78 -20.13
N TRP A 555 31.09 -23.95 -19.12
CA TRP A 555 32.33 -23.92 -18.35
C TRP A 555 32.04 -24.31 -16.91
N VAL A 556 32.71 -25.35 -16.42
CA VAL A 556 32.56 -25.89 -15.07
C VAL A 556 33.86 -25.71 -14.33
N PHE A 557 33.85 -24.88 -13.28
CA PHE A 557 34.98 -24.70 -12.37
C PHE A 557 34.76 -25.52 -11.10
N GLU A 558 35.77 -26.26 -10.68
CA GLU A 558 35.85 -26.70 -9.28
C GLU A 558 36.13 -25.48 -8.41
N VAL A 559 35.48 -25.37 -7.26
CA VAL A 559 35.67 -24.22 -6.36
C VAL A 559 35.83 -24.64 -4.91
N LYS A 560 36.57 -23.82 -4.16
CA LYS A 560 36.69 -23.95 -2.70
C LYS A 560 36.33 -22.62 -2.04
N PRO A 561 35.55 -22.61 -0.94
CA PRO A 561 35.24 -21.37 -0.23
C PRO A 561 36.52 -20.69 0.30
N GLN A 562 36.53 -19.35 0.32
CA GLN A 562 37.67 -18.57 0.86
C GLN A 562 37.69 -18.49 2.39
N VAL A 563 36.56 -18.74 3.06
CA VAL A 563 36.43 -18.71 4.52
C VAL A 563 35.71 -19.97 4.98
N GLU A 564 36.30 -20.73 5.91
CA GLU A 564 35.61 -21.79 6.66
C GLU A 564 34.78 -21.13 7.78
N GLU A 565 33.62 -20.57 7.46
CA GLU A 565 32.68 -20.15 8.50
C GLU A 565 31.50 -21.12 8.56
N GLY A 566 31.27 -21.65 9.76
CA GLY A 566 30.21 -22.52 10.31
C GLY A 566 28.80 -22.55 9.72
N SER A 567 28.64 -22.47 8.40
CA SER A 567 27.37 -22.51 7.69
C SER A 567 26.93 -23.95 7.49
N LYS A 568 25.74 -24.29 7.97
CA LYS A 568 25.08 -25.60 7.80
C LYS A 568 24.56 -25.85 6.37
N THR A 569 24.91 -25.04 5.38
CA THR A 569 24.60 -25.26 3.96
C THR A 569 25.71 -26.03 3.28
N ALA A 570 25.38 -27.02 2.45
CA ALA A 570 26.36 -27.73 1.63
C ALA A 570 27.21 -26.73 0.84
N ALA A 571 28.52 -26.70 1.09
CA ALA A 571 29.43 -25.75 0.46
C ALA A 571 29.40 -25.96 -1.06
N THR A 572 29.28 -24.87 -1.82
CA THR A 572 29.38 -24.89 -3.28
C THR A 572 30.69 -25.57 -3.68
N GLN A 573 30.59 -26.68 -4.42
CA GLN A 573 31.75 -27.45 -4.88
C GLN A 573 32.15 -27.06 -6.30
N ARG A 574 31.18 -26.62 -7.11
CA ARG A 574 31.40 -26.26 -8.51
C ARG A 574 30.63 -25.00 -8.89
N MET A 575 31.21 -24.21 -9.79
CA MET A 575 30.56 -23.07 -10.44
C MET A 575 30.42 -23.36 -11.93
N VAL A 576 29.19 -23.33 -12.42
CA VAL A 576 28.84 -23.63 -13.81
C VAL A 576 28.38 -22.36 -14.52
N PHE A 577 28.92 -22.13 -15.71
CA PHE A 577 28.58 -21.00 -16.57
C PHE A 577 28.15 -21.52 -17.94
N TRP A 578 26.95 -21.17 -18.37
CA TRP A 578 26.51 -21.32 -19.76
C TRP A 578 26.69 -19.98 -20.45
N ILE A 579 27.64 -19.91 -21.37
CA ILE A 579 28.06 -18.70 -22.08
C ILE A 579 27.56 -18.82 -23.51
N VAL A 580 26.73 -17.87 -23.94
CA VAL A 580 26.17 -17.83 -25.29
C VAL A 580 26.65 -16.58 -26.02
N ASP A 581 27.20 -16.80 -27.21
CA ASP A 581 27.74 -15.78 -28.09
C ASP A 581 26.68 -15.25 -29.05
N GLU A 582 26.39 -13.95 -28.92
CA GLU A 582 25.45 -13.17 -29.73
C GLU A 582 26.22 -12.16 -30.64
N GLY A 583 27.49 -12.43 -30.95
CA GLY A 583 28.37 -11.59 -31.75
C GLY A 583 29.27 -10.71 -30.88
N SER A 584 28.98 -9.40 -30.79
CA SER A 584 29.78 -8.47 -29.97
C SER A 584 29.41 -8.48 -28.48
N ARG A 585 28.47 -9.33 -28.09
CA ARG A 585 27.89 -9.43 -26.75
C ARG A 585 27.68 -10.89 -26.39
N ARG A 586 27.67 -11.17 -25.09
CA ARG A 586 27.44 -12.52 -24.57
C ARG A 586 26.43 -12.50 -23.44
N SER A 587 25.63 -13.56 -23.37
CA SER A 587 24.73 -13.84 -22.27
C SER A 587 25.29 -15.01 -21.45
N ILE A 588 25.20 -14.92 -20.12
CA ILE A 588 25.79 -15.89 -19.19
C ILE A 588 24.76 -16.28 -18.14
N LEU A 589 24.36 -17.55 -18.13
CA LEU A 589 23.66 -18.15 -16.98
C LEU A 589 24.72 -18.75 -16.03
N ARG A 590 24.56 -18.49 -14.74
CA ARG A 590 25.47 -18.88 -13.66
C ARG A 590 24.74 -19.72 -12.62
N ALA A 591 25.34 -20.86 -12.26
CA ALA A 591 24.90 -21.70 -11.15
C ALA A 591 26.07 -22.04 -10.21
N GLY A 592 25.88 -21.86 -8.91
CA GLY A 592 26.73 -22.50 -7.90
C GLY A 592 26.07 -23.80 -7.47
N VAL A 593 26.78 -24.92 -7.58
CA VAL A 593 26.22 -26.26 -7.34
C VAL A 593 27.09 -27.06 -6.40
N ALA A 594 26.45 -27.77 -5.47
CA ALA A 594 27.10 -28.73 -4.56
C ALA A 594 26.93 -30.17 -5.07
N THR A 595 25.83 -30.48 -5.75
CA THR A 595 25.53 -31.84 -6.25
C THR A 595 25.39 -31.88 -7.76
N ARG A 596 25.38 -33.10 -8.32
CA ARG A 596 25.11 -33.33 -9.75
C ARG A 596 23.65 -33.07 -10.12
N GLU A 597 22.72 -33.29 -9.19
CA GLU A 597 21.30 -33.01 -9.37
C GLU A 597 21.03 -31.51 -9.54
N GLN A 598 21.66 -30.67 -8.72
CA GLN A 598 21.57 -29.21 -8.85
C GLN A 598 22.10 -28.72 -10.20
N GLU A 599 23.21 -29.30 -10.68
CA GLU A 599 23.76 -29.01 -12.01
C GLU A 599 22.78 -29.41 -13.12
N GLN A 600 22.14 -30.58 -13.03
CA GLN A 600 21.13 -31.02 -13.99
C GLN A 600 19.90 -30.11 -13.98
N ARG A 601 19.43 -29.67 -12.80
CA ARG A 601 18.32 -28.70 -12.70
C ARG A 601 18.68 -27.36 -13.34
N ALA A 602 19.89 -26.85 -13.12
CA ALA A 602 20.36 -25.63 -13.75
C ALA A 602 20.50 -25.77 -15.28
N GLN A 603 20.94 -26.94 -15.76
CA GLN A 603 20.98 -27.26 -17.20
C GLN A 603 19.58 -27.21 -17.82
N GLN A 604 18.56 -27.77 -17.16
CA GLN A 604 17.18 -27.73 -17.66
C GLN A 604 16.68 -26.30 -17.88
N LEU A 605 17.03 -25.36 -16.98
CA LEU A 605 16.73 -23.95 -17.21
C LEU A 605 17.51 -23.41 -18.41
N ALA A 606 18.81 -23.66 -18.50
CA ALA A 606 19.65 -23.22 -19.61
C ALA A 606 19.09 -23.66 -20.97
N ASP A 607 18.61 -24.89 -21.07
CA ASP A 607 18.01 -25.48 -22.28
C ASP A 607 16.64 -24.88 -22.61
N ALA A 608 15.89 -24.44 -21.59
CA ALA A 608 14.55 -23.88 -21.75
C ALA A 608 14.55 -22.41 -22.17
N LEU A 609 15.60 -21.66 -21.82
CA LEU A 609 15.73 -20.23 -22.17
C LEU A 609 15.90 -20.05 -23.69
N GLY A 610 15.18 -19.08 -24.24
CA GLY A 610 15.44 -18.57 -25.59
C GLY A 610 16.60 -17.57 -25.54
N TRP A 611 17.74 -17.94 -26.11
CA TRP A 611 18.97 -17.15 -26.04
C TRP A 611 18.98 -16.02 -27.06
#